data_AF-A0A2R6E9V6-F1
#
_entry.id   AF-A0A2R6E9V6-F1
#
_cell.length_a   1.000
_cell.length_b   1.000
_cell.length_c   1.000
_cell.angle_alpha   90.00
_cell.angle_beta   90.00
_cell.angle_gamma   90.00
#
_symmetry.space_group_name_H-M   'P 1'
#
loop_
_entity.id
_entity.type
_entity.pdbx_description
1 polymer ?
#
loop_
_entity_poly.entity_id
_entity_poly.type
_entity_poly.pdbx_seq_one_letter_code
_entity_poly.pdbx_strand_id
1 'polypeptide(L)'
;MRYGFADRRFIHAALTGVIAPAATIRLVALAVAHSVLSRPVALALLVGGPLALALALLVAAWRLGCTGWDPLDRVRTRPTVRETLPEEYHDGLSAATLDQAATEGAVPTRLFLYGLLYAVVLPVATLAVML
;
A
#
# COMPACT_ATOMS: atom_id res chain seq x y z
N MET A 1 18.31 -30.28 -13.90
CA MET A 1 17.86 -29.51 -12.71
C MET A 1 17.95 -28.03 -13.04
N ARG A 2 16.82 -27.40 -13.38
CA ARG A 2 16.78 -25.95 -13.62
C ARG A 2 16.70 -25.27 -12.26
N TYR A 3 17.72 -24.50 -11.90
CA TYR A 3 17.69 -23.63 -10.72
C TYR A 3 16.47 -22.72 -10.85
N GLY A 4 15.44 -22.97 -10.05
CA GLY A 4 14.28 -22.09 -9.96
C GLY A 4 14.80 -20.72 -9.51
N PHE A 5 14.50 -19.68 -10.29
CA PHE A 5 14.73 -18.30 -9.85
C PHE A 5 14.17 -18.17 -8.44
N ALA A 6 15.05 -17.90 -7.47
CA ALA A 6 14.67 -17.68 -6.09
C ALA A 6 13.52 -16.67 -6.08
N ASP A 7 12.42 -17.07 -5.46
CA ASP A 7 11.18 -16.35 -5.50
C ASP A 7 11.38 -14.94 -4.93
N ARG A 8 11.42 -13.93 -5.81
CA ARG A 8 11.70 -12.53 -5.46
C ARG A 8 10.75 -12.01 -4.38
N ARG A 9 9.62 -12.69 -4.14
CA ARG A 9 8.69 -12.46 -3.02
C ARG A 9 9.36 -12.46 -1.65
N PHE A 10 10.34 -13.34 -1.40
CA PHE A 10 11.08 -13.34 -0.12
C PHE A 10 11.93 -12.10 0.05
N ILE A 11 12.58 -11.62 -1.03
CA ILE A 11 13.40 -10.41 -1.02
C ILE A 11 12.52 -9.19 -0.72
N HIS A 12 11.36 -9.08 -1.37
CA HIS A 12 10.42 -7.98 -1.11
C HIS A 12 9.85 -8.02 0.30
N ALA A 13 9.45 -9.20 0.79
CA ALA A 13 8.96 -9.37 2.16
C ALA A 13 10.03 -9.02 3.21
N ALA A 14 11.28 -9.45 3.00
CA ALA A 14 12.40 -9.12 3.88
C ALA A 14 12.74 -7.62 3.84
N LEU A 15 12.71 -7.01 2.64
CA LEU A 15 12.91 -5.57 2.47
C LEU A 15 11.87 -4.78 3.26
N THR A 16 10.59 -5.08 3.12
CA THR A 16 9.54 -4.29 3.77
C THR A 16 9.32 -4.64 5.24
N GLY A 17 9.55 -5.90 5.62
CA GLY A 17 9.33 -6.38 6.97
C GLY A 17 10.53 -6.22 7.91
N VAL A 18 11.76 -6.10 7.41
CA VAL A 18 12.96 -6.09 8.27
C VAL A 18 13.93 -4.99 7.89
N ILE A 19 14.36 -4.95 6.64
CA ILE A 19 15.46 -4.05 6.22
C ILE A 19 15.03 -2.59 6.23
N ALA A 20 13.90 -2.28 5.59
CA ALA A 20 13.39 -0.91 5.53
C ALA A 20 13.04 -0.35 6.91
N PRO A 21 12.34 -1.08 7.81
CA PRO A 21 12.11 -0.61 9.16
C PRO A 21 13.41 -0.31 9.92
N ALA A 22 14.38 -1.23 9.88
CA ALA A 22 15.66 -1.06 10.55
C ALA A 22 16.46 0.13 10.01
N ALA A 23 16.50 0.30 8.67
CA ALA A 23 17.15 1.42 8.02
C ALA A 23 16.49 2.76 8.40
N THR A 24 15.16 2.81 8.42
CA THR A 24 14.40 4.02 8.82
C THR A 24 14.69 4.41 10.26
N ILE A 25 14.65 3.47 11.21
CA ILE A 25 15.00 3.72 12.62
C ILE A 25 16.44 4.25 12.71
N ARG A 26 17.37 3.62 11.99
CA ARG A 26 18.78 4.02 12.02
C ARG A 26 19.00 5.44 11.48
N LEU A 27 18.36 5.79 10.38
CA LEU A 27 18.43 7.14 9.80
C LEU A 27 17.86 8.20 10.74
N VAL A 28 16.71 7.93 11.36
CA VAL A 28 16.11 8.84 12.34
C VAL A 28 16.99 8.97 13.59
N ALA A 29 17.58 7.88 14.08
CA ALA A 29 18.50 7.92 15.20
C ALA A 29 19.75 8.78 14.89
N LEU A 30 20.29 8.69 13.67
CA LEU A 30 21.38 9.56 13.23
C LEU A 30 20.95 11.03 13.15
N ALA A 31 19.75 11.31 12.63
CA ALA A 31 19.22 12.67 12.60
C ALA A 31 19.05 13.29 14.00
N VAL A 32 18.65 12.48 14.98
CA VAL A 32 18.60 12.89 16.40
C VAL A 32 20.01 13.12 16.96
N ALA A 33 20.97 12.24 16.66
CA ALA A 33 22.35 12.38 17.13
C ALA A 33 23.05 13.63 16.59
N HIS A 34 22.71 14.03 15.36
CA HIS A 34 23.20 15.26 14.73
C HIS A 34 22.35 16.50 15.04
N SER A 35 21.41 16.42 15.99
CA SER A 35 20.53 17.52 16.41
C SER A 35 19.65 18.11 15.29
N VAL A 36 19.47 17.38 14.19
CA VAL A 36 18.58 17.75 13.08
C VAL A 36 17.11 17.55 13.47
N LEU A 37 16.84 16.57 14.33
CA LEU A 37 15.51 16.23 14.80
C LEU A 37 15.49 16.11 16.33
N SER A 38 14.45 16.62 16.98
CA SER A 38 14.25 16.40 18.41
C SER A 38 13.71 14.98 18.67
N ARG A 39 14.08 14.37 19.80
CA ARG A 39 13.58 13.04 20.23
C ARG A 39 12.05 12.89 20.20
N PRO A 40 11.24 13.84 20.71
CA PRO A 40 9.79 13.70 20.65
C PRO A 40 9.24 13.73 19.22
N VAL A 41 9.82 14.56 18.34
CA VAL A 41 9.44 14.60 16.92
C VAL A 41 9.85 13.32 16.21
N ALA A 42 11.02 12.76 16.51
CA ALA A 42 11.47 11.46 16.00
C ALA A 42 10.48 10.35 16.34
N LEU A 43 10.00 10.31 17.58
CA LEU A 43 9.05 9.30 18.04
C LEU A 43 7.67 9.48 17.37
N ALA A 44 7.19 10.72 17.26
CA ALA A 44 5.96 11.03 16.53
C ALA A 44 6.07 10.63 15.04
N LEU A 45 7.22 10.85 14.41
CA LEU A 45 7.47 10.49 13.02
C LEU A 45 7.51 8.97 12.82
N LEU A 46 8.24 8.24 13.67
CA LEU A 46 8.42 6.80 13.54
C LEU A 46 7.18 5.97 13.93
N VAL A 47 6.31 6.51 14.77
CA VAL A 47 5.06 5.82 15.18
C VAL A 47 3.85 6.37 14.43
N GLY A 48 3.64 7.69 14.47
CA GLY A 48 2.47 8.33 13.87
C GLY A 48 2.51 8.33 12.34
N GLY A 49 3.68 8.54 11.73
CA GLY A 49 3.84 8.54 10.28
C GLY A 49 3.41 7.22 9.62
N PRO A 50 3.94 6.06 10.05
CA PRO A 50 3.55 4.77 9.49
C PRO A 50 2.08 4.41 9.74
N LEU A 51 1.52 4.76 10.91
CA LEU A 51 0.09 4.56 11.17
C LEU A 51 -0.80 5.38 10.21
N ALA A 52 -0.45 6.66 9.99
CA ALA A 52 -1.14 7.49 9.01
C ALA A 52 -1.01 6.93 7.59
N LEU A 53 0.16 6.40 7.24
CA LEU A 53 0.38 5.72 5.95
C LEU A 53 -0.46 4.45 5.83
N ALA A 54 -0.58 3.62 6.87
CA ALA A 54 -1.45 2.44 6.87
C ALA A 54 -2.91 2.81 6.61
N LEU A 55 -3.41 3.85 7.29
CA LEU A 55 -4.77 4.37 7.08
C LEU A 55 -4.94 4.91 5.66
N ALA A 56 -3.97 5.66 5.14
CA ALA A 56 -4.01 6.17 3.77
C ALA A 56 -4.02 5.03 2.73
N LEU A 57 -3.23 3.97 2.95
CA LEU A 57 -3.23 2.79 2.11
C LEU A 57 -4.59 2.08 2.15
N LEU A 58 -5.20 1.91 3.33
CA LEU A 58 -6.53 1.32 3.47
C LEU A 58 -7.59 2.14 2.72
N VAL A 59 -7.59 3.47 2.91
CA VAL A 59 -8.49 4.37 2.19
C VAL A 59 -8.26 4.31 0.68
N ALA A 60 -6.99 4.23 0.24
CA ALA A 60 -6.66 4.07 -1.17
C ALA A 60 -7.15 2.73 -1.72
N ALA A 61 -7.03 1.64 -0.96
CA ALA A 61 -7.52 0.32 -1.34
C ALA A 61 -9.05 0.29 -1.49
N TRP A 62 -9.79 0.92 -0.58
CA TRP A 62 -11.23 1.14 -0.70
C TRP A 62 -11.55 2.01 -1.93
N ARG A 63 -10.89 3.17 -2.05
CA ARG A 63 -10.96 4.04 -3.25
C ARG A 63 -10.40 3.41 -4.52
N LEU A 64 -9.96 2.16 -4.55
CA LEU A 64 -9.60 1.48 -5.79
C LEU A 64 -10.43 0.20 -5.97
N GLY A 65 -11.35 -0.11 -5.06
CA GLY A 65 -12.14 -1.34 -5.10
C GLY A 65 -11.28 -2.59 -4.96
N CYS A 66 -10.08 -2.49 -4.40
CA CYS A 66 -9.13 -3.60 -4.27
C CYS A 66 -9.56 -4.61 -3.20
N THR A 67 -10.44 -4.21 -2.28
CA THR A 67 -11.06 -5.08 -1.30
C THR A 67 -12.52 -5.27 -1.70
N GLY A 68 -13.00 -6.51 -1.82
CA GLY A 68 -14.40 -6.83 -2.15
C GLY A 68 -15.43 -6.29 -1.15
N TRP A 69 -14.96 -5.64 -0.08
CA TRP A 69 -15.71 -4.84 0.87
C TRP A 69 -15.23 -3.38 0.74
N ASP A 70 -16.02 -2.54 0.08
CA ASP A 70 -15.80 -1.09 -0.04
C ASP A 70 -16.96 -0.35 0.65
N PRO A 71 -16.75 0.26 1.84
CA PRO A 71 -17.81 1.00 2.52
C PRO A 71 -18.24 2.28 1.78
N LEU A 72 -17.48 2.72 0.78
CA LEU A 72 -17.75 3.91 -0.05
C LEU A 72 -18.33 3.58 -1.42
N ASP A 73 -18.67 2.31 -1.69
CA ASP A 73 -19.17 1.85 -2.99
C ASP A 73 -20.44 2.60 -3.45
N ARG A 74 -21.28 3.04 -2.49
CA ARG A 74 -22.52 3.81 -2.76
C ARG A 74 -22.28 5.24 -3.25
N VAL A 75 -21.07 5.78 -3.08
CA VAL A 75 -20.74 7.18 -3.40
C VAL A 75 -19.87 7.28 -4.66
N ARG A 76 -19.50 6.14 -5.26
CA ARG A 76 -18.69 6.09 -6.47
C ARG A 76 -19.54 5.94 -7.72
N THR A 77 -19.47 6.91 -8.61
CA THR A 77 -19.65 6.68 -10.05
C THR A 77 -18.41 5.99 -10.58
N ARG A 78 -18.42 4.65 -10.65
CA ARG A 78 -17.34 3.92 -11.33
C ARG A 78 -17.52 4.11 -12.83
N PRO A 79 -16.49 4.56 -13.58
CA PRO A 79 -16.58 4.55 -15.02
C PRO A 79 -16.74 3.11 -15.49
N THR A 80 -17.85 2.86 -16.16
CA THR A 80 -18.19 1.55 -16.72
C THR A 80 -17.45 1.33 -18.04
N VAL A 81 -17.27 0.07 -18.46
CA VAL A 81 -16.66 -0.27 -19.76
C VAL A 81 -17.38 0.51 -20.87
N ARG A 82 -18.69 0.69 -20.73
CA ARG A 82 -19.54 1.56 -21.55
C ARG A 82 -19.05 3.01 -21.69
N GLU A 83 -18.53 3.62 -20.63
CA GLU A 83 -18.05 5.01 -20.64
C GLU A 83 -16.65 5.16 -21.26
N THR A 84 -15.94 4.04 -21.45
CA THR A 84 -14.54 4.04 -21.89
C THR A 84 -14.37 3.49 -23.31
N LEU A 85 -15.31 2.65 -23.77
CA LEU A 85 -15.35 2.13 -25.13
C LEU A 85 -16.14 3.08 -26.05
N PRO A 86 -15.65 3.37 -27.28
CA PRO A 86 -16.46 3.99 -28.33
C PRO A 86 -17.75 3.19 -28.60
N GLU A 87 -18.86 3.87 -28.89
CA GLU A 87 -20.19 3.28 -29.08
C GLU A 87 -20.21 2.17 -30.16
N GLU A 88 -19.34 2.27 -31.17
CA GLU A 88 -19.16 1.27 -32.24
C GLU A 88 -18.80 -0.14 -31.75
N TYR A 89 -18.28 -0.29 -30.53
CA TYR A 89 -17.93 -1.59 -29.94
C TYR A 89 -18.96 -2.11 -28.93
N HIS A 90 -20.03 -1.35 -28.65
CA HIS A 90 -21.01 -1.72 -27.62
C HIS A 90 -21.91 -2.87 -28.06
N ASP A 91 -22.27 -2.93 -29.34
CA ASP A 91 -23.14 -3.98 -29.90
C ASP A 91 -22.49 -5.38 -29.87
N GLY A 92 -21.16 -5.45 -29.75
CA GLY A 92 -20.40 -6.70 -29.66
C GLY A 92 -20.26 -7.25 -28.23
N LEU A 93 -20.71 -6.52 -27.21
CA LEU A 93 -20.53 -6.88 -25.80
C LEU A 93 -21.88 -7.05 -25.11
N SER A 94 -21.94 -8.01 -24.17
CA SER A 94 -23.16 -8.17 -23.37
C SER A 94 -23.39 -6.94 -22.48
N ALA A 95 -24.66 -6.60 -22.20
CA ALA A 95 -24.98 -5.52 -21.26
C ALA A 95 -24.27 -5.69 -19.91
N ALA A 96 -24.18 -6.94 -19.43
CA ALA A 96 -23.44 -7.29 -18.22
C ALA A 96 -21.93 -7.01 -18.30
N THR A 97 -21.34 -7.04 -19.50
CA THR A 97 -19.93 -6.72 -19.74
C THR A 97 -19.70 -5.21 -19.87
N LEU A 98 -20.63 -4.49 -20.51
CA LEU A 98 -20.58 -3.04 -20.62
C LEU A 98 -20.69 -2.34 -19.26
N ASP A 99 -21.42 -2.94 -18.32
CA ASP A 99 -21.61 -2.42 -16.97
C ASP A 99 -20.49 -2.85 -15.99
N GLN A 100 -19.47 -3.57 -16.46
CA GLN A 100 -18.28 -3.86 -15.65
C GLN A 100 -17.45 -2.60 -15.43
N ALA A 101 -16.72 -2.53 -14.31
CA ALA A 101 -15.84 -1.40 -14.02
C ALA A 101 -14.66 -1.36 -15.01
N ALA A 102 -14.44 -0.21 -15.65
CA ALA A 102 -13.57 -0.10 -16.83
C ALA A 102 -12.06 -0.10 -16.60
N THR A 103 -11.58 -0.14 -15.36
CA THR A 103 -10.14 0.02 -15.10
C THR A 103 -9.59 -1.01 -14.15
N GLU A 104 -8.67 -1.82 -14.69
CA GLU A 104 -7.56 -2.45 -13.99
C GLU A 104 -6.60 -1.37 -13.45
N GLY A 105 -7.06 -0.58 -12.48
CA GLY A 105 -6.21 0.29 -11.66
C GLY A 105 -5.82 -0.37 -10.34
N ALA A 106 -5.78 -1.72 -10.30
CA ALA A 106 -5.49 -2.44 -9.09
C ALA A 106 -4.03 -2.21 -8.72
N VAL A 107 -3.78 -1.44 -7.64
CA VAL A 107 -2.49 -1.51 -6.95
C VAL A 107 -2.23 -2.99 -6.69
N PRO A 108 -1.12 -3.56 -7.20
CA PRO A 108 -0.87 -4.99 -7.08
C PRO A 108 -1.00 -5.37 -5.61
N THR A 109 -1.89 -6.31 -5.27
CA THR A 109 -2.24 -6.66 -3.88
C THR A 109 -1.00 -6.90 -3.02
N ARG A 110 0.10 -7.37 -3.64
CA ARG A 110 1.41 -7.57 -3.01
C ARG A 110 2.07 -6.26 -2.56
N LEU A 111 2.07 -5.21 -3.38
CA LEU A 111 2.61 -3.89 -3.02
C LEU A 111 1.84 -3.30 -1.83
N PHE A 112 0.52 -3.48 -1.82
CA PHE A 112 -0.33 -3.10 -0.69
C PHE A 112 0.04 -3.85 0.59
N LEU A 113 0.17 -5.19 0.52
CA LEU A 113 0.56 -6.02 1.67
C LEU A 113 1.96 -5.68 2.19
N TYR A 114 2.92 -5.43 1.30
CA TYR A 114 4.27 -5.03 1.68
C TYR A 114 4.31 -3.64 2.34
N GLY A 115 3.54 -2.68 1.80
CA GLY A 115 3.37 -1.37 2.43
C GLY A 115 2.72 -1.45 3.81
N LEU A 116 1.70 -2.30 3.96
CA LEU A 116 1.03 -2.54 5.25
C LEU A 116 1.98 -3.22 6.25
N LEU A 117 2.74 -4.22 5.81
CA LEU A 117 3.74 -4.89 6.64
C LEU A 117 4.79 -3.89 7.16
N TYR A 118 5.32 -3.03 6.30
CA TYR A 118 6.23 -1.96 6.72
C TYR A 118 5.55 -1.03 7.73
N ALA A 119 4.32 -0.60 7.43
CA ALA A 119 3.60 0.35 8.25
C ALA A 119 3.25 -0.17 9.66
N VAL A 120 3.17 -1.49 9.83
CA VAL A 120 2.97 -2.15 11.13
C VAL A 120 4.29 -2.44 11.83
N VAL A 121 5.27 -3.00 11.12
CA VAL A 121 6.52 -3.45 11.74
C VAL A 121 7.36 -2.28 12.22
N LEU A 122 7.41 -1.16 11.48
CA LEU A 122 8.23 -0.01 11.87
C LEU A 122 7.81 0.59 13.23
N PRO A 123 6.52 0.89 13.50
CA PRO A 123 6.08 1.32 14.82
C PRO A 123 6.38 0.31 15.92
N VAL A 124 6.12 -0.98 15.68
CA VAL A 124 6.34 -2.05 16.68
C VAL A 124 7.82 -2.15 17.04
N ALA A 125 8.70 -2.20 16.04
CA ALA A 125 10.15 -2.26 16.26
C ALA A 125 10.68 -0.98 16.90
N THR A 126 10.16 0.19 16.52
CA THR A 126 10.53 1.47 17.14
C THR A 126 10.17 1.47 18.61
N LEU A 127 8.94 1.11 18.96
CA LEU A 127 8.49 1.05 20.35
C LEU A 127 9.29 0.02 21.15
N ALA A 128 9.56 -1.17 20.59
CA ALA A 128 10.32 -2.21 21.28
C ALA A 128 11.80 -1.85 21.55
N VAL A 129 12.38 -0.94 20.78
CA VAL A 129 13.80 -0.54 20.91
C VAL A 129 13.96 0.79 21.65
N MET A 130 12.94 1.66 21.62
CA MET A 130 13.00 3.00 22.23
C MET A 130 12.29 3.10 23.60
N LEU A 131 11.48 2.12 23.98
CA LEU A 131 10.98 1.93 25.36
C LEU A 131 11.94 1.05 26.15
#